data_AF-A0A8H6Y8U0-F1
#
_entry.id   AF-A0A8H6Y8U0-F1
#
_cell.length_a   1.000
_cell.length_b   1.000
_cell.length_c   1.000
_cell.angle_alpha   90.00
_cell.angle_beta   90.00
_cell.angle_gamma   90.00
#
_symmetry.space_group_name_H-M   'P 1'
#
loop_
_entity.id
_entity.type
_entity.pdbx_description
1 polymer ?
#
loop_
_entity_poly.entity_id
_entity_poly.type
_entity_poly.pdbx_seq_one_letter_code
_entity_poly.pdbx_strand_id
1 'polypeptide(L)'
;MSEDAFISEFLHVVNVAQTYIACTTSILVWDWLSCLPQEWRTIWKSRAGWSPIKILYCLVRYYTLVVLVVTDVWFFANWSELSCARYVRILPGIAVLIDLSVELVLALRVYALYGSSKKIGVFLIVLIAGFLGVMVAVPILAFDYTRLPSWPGPCIVTGKASIAGSKFIIAFYASPMAFDIIMTALTVYKVMDHNRRGGSSSLMNLIVRDGLLYFFAITSLNLLNVIFFIQPNELIQAINAPMSIQISSVLCCRLILNLRTANEAKK
;
A
#
# COMPACT_ATOMS: atom_id res chain seq x y z
N MET A 1 -12.08 35.13 3.62
CA MET A 1 -12.43 34.43 2.36
C MET A 1 -13.94 34.52 2.23
N SER A 2 -14.50 34.99 1.10
CA SER A 2 -15.95 34.96 0.89
C SER A 2 -16.43 33.50 0.83
N GLU A 3 -17.66 33.25 1.27
CA GLU A 3 -18.26 31.90 1.28
C GLU A 3 -18.22 31.26 -0.12
N ASP A 4 -18.48 32.06 -1.16
CA ASP A 4 -18.41 31.64 -2.57
C ASP A 4 -16.99 31.22 -3.01
N ALA A 5 -15.96 31.91 -2.52
CA ALA A 5 -14.57 31.57 -2.85
C ALA A 5 -14.15 30.23 -2.24
N PHE A 6 -14.59 29.96 -1.01
CA PHE A 6 -14.34 28.67 -0.36
C PHE A 6 -15.07 27.53 -1.06
N ILE A 7 -16.33 27.72 -1.44
CA ILE A 7 -17.10 26.71 -2.19
C ILE A 7 -16.44 26.41 -3.54
N SER A 8 -15.97 27.44 -4.26
CA SER A 8 -15.27 27.25 -5.53
C SER A 8 -13.95 26.48 -5.37
N GLU A 9 -13.15 26.80 -4.35
CA GLU A 9 -11.90 26.09 -4.07
C GLU A 9 -12.16 24.63 -3.70
N PHE A 10 -13.17 24.39 -2.84
CA PHE A 10 -13.60 23.07 -2.45
C PHE A 10 -14.01 22.19 -3.65
N LEU A 11 -14.89 22.71 -4.50
CA LEU A 11 -15.34 22.00 -5.70
C LEU A 11 -14.18 21.71 -6.66
N HIS A 12 -13.23 22.63 -6.78
CA HIS A 12 -12.03 22.42 -7.57
C HIS A 12 -11.18 21.25 -7.03
N VAL A 13 -10.91 21.22 -5.72
CA VAL A 13 -10.13 20.13 -5.10
C VAL A 13 -10.84 18.78 -5.25
N VAL A 14 -12.15 18.74 -5.07
CA VAL A 14 -12.95 17.51 -5.26
C VAL A 14 -12.84 17.01 -6.71
N ASN A 15 -12.97 17.90 -7.69
CA ASN A 15 -12.84 17.52 -9.10
C ASN A 15 -11.44 17.01 -9.44
N VAL A 16 -10.39 17.66 -8.91
CA VAL A 16 -9.01 17.19 -9.06
C VAL A 16 -8.83 15.80 -8.45
N ALA A 17 -9.36 15.56 -7.23
CA ALA A 17 -9.28 14.26 -6.57
C ALA A 17 -10.04 13.17 -7.35
N GLN A 18 -11.25 13.46 -7.83
CA GLN A 18 -12.05 12.52 -8.64
C GLN A 18 -11.35 12.18 -9.97
N THR A 19 -10.81 13.18 -10.66
CA THR A 19 -10.04 12.98 -11.89
C THR A 19 -8.79 12.14 -11.63
N TYR A 20 -8.08 12.44 -10.54
CA TYR A 20 -6.90 11.70 -10.12
C TYR A 20 -7.22 10.23 -9.87
N ILE A 21 -8.29 9.93 -9.13
CA ILE A 21 -8.73 8.57 -8.83
C ILE A 21 -9.18 7.83 -10.11
N ALA A 22 -9.92 8.49 -11.01
CA ALA A 22 -10.33 7.88 -12.28
C ALA A 22 -9.12 7.47 -13.13
N CYS A 23 -8.08 8.31 -13.18
CA CYS A 23 -6.82 8.02 -13.87
C CYS A 23 -6.10 6.82 -13.23
N THR A 24 -5.98 6.77 -11.90
CA THR A 24 -5.29 5.67 -11.21
C THR A 24 -6.06 4.35 -11.34
N THR A 25 -7.39 4.41 -11.25
CA THR A 25 -8.28 3.27 -11.51
C THR A 25 -8.09 2.74 -12.93
N SER A 26 -7.97 3.61 -13.94
CA SER A 26 -7.71 3.21 -15.32
C SER A 26 -6.37 2.48 -15.47
N ILE A 27 -5.31 2.99 -14.83
CA ILE A 27 -3.98 2.36 -14.83
C ILE A 27 -4.05 0.99 -14.15
N LEU A 28 -4.74 0.89 -13.01
CA LEU A 28 -4.88 -0.37 -12.27
C LEU A 28 -5.64 -1.41 -13.08
N VAL A 29 -6.75 -1.04 -13.72
CA VAL A 29 -7.51 -1.96 -14.59
C VAL A 29 -6.67 -2.41 -15.79
N TRP A 30 -5.94 -1.49 -16.42
CA TRP A 30 -5.02 -1.84 -17.52
C TRP A 30 -3.94 -2.82 -17.08
N ASP A 31 -3.29 -2.57 -15.94
CA ASP A 31 -2.32 -3.48 -15.35
C ASP A 31 -2.96 -4.84 -15.02
N TRP A 32 -4.19 -4.79 -14.51
CA TRP A 32 -4.92 -5.96 -14.11
C TRP A 32 -5.13 -6.91 -15.30
N LEU A 33 -5.63 -6.37 -16.40
CA LEU A 33 -5.84 -7.11 -17.65
C LEU A 33 -4.52 -7.56 -18.27
N SER A 34 -3.50 -6.71 -18.26
CA SER A 34 -2.20 -6.98 -18.90
C SER A 34 -1.45 -8.14 -18.24
N CYS A 35 -1.61 -8.36 -16.93
CA CYS A 35 -0.93 -9.45 -16.23
C CYS A 35 -1.67 -10.80 -16.33
N LEU A 36 -2.91 -10.86 -16.84
CA LEU A 36 -3.69 -12.11 -16.92
C LEU A 36 -2.96 -13.26 -17.63
N PRO A 37 -2.28 -13.06 -18.78
CA PRO A 37 -1.58 -14.17 -19.45
C PRO A 37 -0.41 -14.72 -18.64
N GLN A 38 0.28 -13.86 -17.87
CA GLN A 38 1.38 -14.28 -16.99
C GLN A 38 0.84 -14.95 -15.73
N GLU A 39 -0.24 -14.42 -15.14
CA GLU A 39 -0.93 -15.00 -14.00
C GLU A 39 -1.44 -16.40 -14.32
N TRP A 40 -2.10 -16.57 -15.46
CA TRP A 40 -2.60 -17.88 -15.90
C TRP A 40 -1.49 -18.92 -15.95
N ARG A 41 -0.31 -18.57 -16.49
CA ARG A 41 0.82 -19.50 -16.59
C ARG A 41 1.45 -19.81 -15.23
N THR A 42 1.74 -18.79 -14.42
CA THR A 42 2.60 -18.91 -13.23
C THR A 42 1.86 -19.15 -11.91
N ILE A 43 0.56 -18.83 -11.87
CA ILE A 43 -0.29 -19.00 -10.67
C ILE A 43 -1.24 -20.16 -10.88
N TRP A 44 -2.02 -20.15 -11.96
CA TRP A 44 -3.12 -21.10 -12.17
C TRP A 44 -2.69 -22.42 -12.80
N LYS A 45 -1.90 -22.36 -13.87
CA LYS A 45 -1.36 -23.55 -14.56
C LYS A 45 -0.15 -24.17 -13.83
N SER A 46 0.42 -23.46 -12.86
CA SER A 46 1.56 -23.95 -12.11
C SER A 46 1.21 -25.25 -11.38
N ARG A 47 2.02 -26.29 -11.58
CA ARG A 47 1.90 -27.58 -10.87
C ARG A 47 2.28 -27.48 -9.38
N ALA A 48 2.84 -26.33 -8.96
CA ALA A 48 3.11 -26.08 -7.56
C ALA A 48 1.79 -25.91 -6.80
N GLY A 49 1.63 -26.64 -5.70
CA GLY A 49 0.49 -26.51 -4.80
C GLY A 49 0.34 -25.10 -4.19
N TRP A 50 -0.65 -24.93 -3.32
CA TRP A 50 -0.89 -23.66 -2.64
C TRP A 50 0.25 -23.31 -1.69
N SER A 51 1.10 -22.36 -2.09
CA SER A 51 2.14 -21.77 -1.24
C SER A 51 1.66 -20.48 -0.56
N PRO A 52 2.23 -20.08 0.59
CA PRO A 52 1.86 -18.82 1.27
C PRO A 52 1.93 -17.60 0.34
N ILE A 53 2.96 -17.53 -0.52
CA ILE A 53 3.11 -16.45 -1.51
C ILE A 53 1.98 -16.48 -2.57
N LYS A 54 1.46 -17.66 -2.92
CA LYS A 54 0.31 -17.78 -3.85
C LYS A 54 -0.95 -17.20 -3.20
N ILE A 55 -1.19 -17.53 -1.93
CA ILE A 55 -2.35 -17.04 -1.19
C ILE A 55 -2.28 -15.52 -1.05
N LEU A 56 -1.14 -14.99 -0.62
CA LEU A 56 -0.91 -13.54 -0.52
C LEU A 56 -1.07 -12.83 -1.86
N TYR A 57 -0.55 -13.42 -2.96
CA TYR A 57 -0.77 -12.89 -4.30
C TYR A 57 -2.26 -12.78 -4.63
N CYS A 58 -3.03 -13.86 -4.46
CA CYS A 58 -4.46 -13.84 -4.75
C CYS A 58 -5.18 -12.83 -3.85
N LEU A 59 -4.84 -12.78 -2.57
CA LEU A 59 -5.43 -11.82 -1.64
C LEU A 59 -5.16 -10.39 -2.11
N VAL A 60 -3.90 -9.98 -2.29
CA VAL A 60 -3.58 -8.62 -2.79
C VAL A 60 -4.28 -8.34 -4.12
N ARG A 61 -4.20 -9.28 -5.07
CA ARG A 61 -4.71 -9.10 -6.43
C ARG A 61 -6.22 -8.87 -6.49
N TYR A 62 -7.00 -9.77 -5.89
CA TYR A 62 -8.46 -9.74 -5.97
C TYR A 62 -9.07 -8.78 -4.95
N TYR A 63 -8.47 -8.66 -3.76
CA TYR A 63 -8.95 -7.73 -2.75
C TYR A 63 -8.72 -6.27 -3.16
N THR A 64 -7.65 -5.97 -3.92
CA THR A 64 -7.46 -4.62 -4.49
C THR A 64 -8.62 -4.20 -5.39
N LEU A 65 -9.24 -5.11 -6.15
CA LEU A 65 -10.44 -4.78 -6.94
C LEU A 65 -11.62 -4.39 -6.05
N VAL A 66 -11.80 -5.08 -4.92
CA VAL A 66 -12.84 -4.74 -3.94
C VAL A 66 -12.56 -3.37 -3.33
N VAL A 67 -11.32 -3.11 -2.92
CA VAL A 67 -10.91 -1.81 -2.39
C VAL A 67 -11.09 -0.70 -3.41
N LEU A 68 -10.78 -0.95 -4.69
CA LEU A 68 -11.01 0.00 -5.78
C LEU A 68 -12.50 0.36 -5.90
N VAL A 69 -13.39 -0.64 -5.99
CA VAL A 69 -14.83 -0.38 -6.11
C VAL A 69 -15.35 0.40 -4.91
N VAL A 70 -14.95 0.02 -3.70
CA VAL A 70 -15.36 0.74 -2.47
C VAL A 70 -14.82 2.17 -2.48
N THR A 71 -13.56 2.38 -2.89
CA THR A 71 -12.95 3.71 -2.97
C THR A 71 -13.65 4.59 -4.01
N ASP A 72 -13.92 4.06 -5.21
CA ASP A 72 -14.62 4.80 -6.25
C ASP A 72 -16.03 5.19 -5.79
N VAL A 73 -16.82 4.25 -5.24
CA VAL A 73 -18.13 4.57 -4.67
C VAL A 73 -18.01 5.66 -3.60
N TRP A 74 -16.96 5.62 -2.78
CA TRP A 74 -16.74 6.62 -1.74
C TRP A 74 -16.53 8.03 -2.29
N PHE A 75 -15.73 8.17 -3.34
CA PHE A 75 -15.33 9.46 -3.91
C PHE A 75 -16.32 10.02 -4.94
N PHE A 76 -17.09 9.16 -5.62
CA PHE A 76 -18.06 9.58 -6.64
C PHE A 76 -19.50 9.70 -6.11
N ALA A 77 -19.83 9.09 -4.96
CA ALA A 77 -21.16 9.21 -4.35
C ALA A 77 -21.28 10.45 -3.46
N ASN A 78 -22.53 10.93 -3.31
CA ASN A 78 -22.89 11.95 -2.35
C ASN A 78 -23.30 11.30 -1.02
N TRP A 79 -22.62 11.68 0.06
CA TRP A 79 -22.86 11.17 1.40
C TRP A 79 -23.65 12.19 2.24
N SER A 80 -24.39 11.71 3.23
CA SER A 80 -24.83 12.57 4.34
C SER A 80 -23.72 12.69 5.38
N GLU A 81 -23.71 13.77 6.16
CA GLU A 81 -22.74 13.94 7.25
C GLU A 81 -22.75 12.76 8.22
N LEU A 82 -23.95 12.31 8.62
CA LEU A 82 -24.13 11.19 9.54
C LEU A 82 -23.54 9.89 8.99
N SER A 83 -23.76 9.62 7.70
CA SER A 83 -23.20 8.44 7.03
C SER A 83 -21.68 8.53 6.93
N CYS A 84 -21.14 9.70 6.56
CA CYS A 84 -19.71 9.94 6.48
C CYS A 84 -19.04 9.73 7.86
N ALA A 85 -19.56 10.37 8.91
CA ALA A 85 -19.06 10.26 10.28
C ALA A 85 -19.05 8.82 10.80
N ARG A 86 -20.06 8.02 10.42
CA ARG A 86 -20.19 6.63 10.86
C ARG A 86 -19.23 5.69 10.11
N TYR A 87 -19.06 5.89 8.81
CA TYR A 87 -18.43 4.91 7.93
C TYR A 87 -17.02 5.28 7.44
N VAL A 88 -16.54 6.52 7.64
CA VAL A 88 -15.24 6.99 7.10
C VAL A 88 -14.05 6.11 7.47
N ARG A 89 -14.10 5.45 8.63
CA ARG A 89 -13.04 4.53 9.10
C ARG A 89 -12.98 3.20 8.33
N ILE A 90 -13.99 2.89 7.50
CA ILE A 90 -13.97 1.71 6.63
C ILE A 90 -12.83 1.81 5.62
N LEU A 91 -12.61 2.98 5.02
CA LEU A 91 -11.56 3.20 4.01
C LEU A 91 -10.15 2.83 4.50
N PRO A 92 -9.64 3.40 5.61
CA PRO A 92 -8.34 2.97 6.12
C PRO A 92 -8.39 1.51 6.60
N GLY A 93 -9.50 1.04 7.16
CA GLY A 93 -9.64 -0.34 7.62
C GLY A 93 -9.46 -1.39 6.51
N ILE A 94 -10.03 -1.15 5.32
CA ILE A 94 -9.82 -2.04 4.17
C ILE A 94 -8.39 -1.92 3.62
N ALA A 95 -7.77 -0.74 3.67
CA ALA A 95 -6.40 -0.54 3.23
C ALA A 95 -5.39 -1.36 4.05
N VAL A 96 -5.60 -1.48 5.38
CA VAL A 96 -4.71 -2.23 6.29
C VAL A 96 -4.47 -3.67 5.81
N LEU A 97 -5.49 -4.34 5.26
CA LEU A 97 -5.33 -5.72 4.81
C LEU A 97 -4.44 -5.83 3.56
N ILE A 98 -4.51 -4.85 2.65
CA ILE A 98 -3.61 -4.78 1.49
C ILE A 98 -2.18 -4.57 1.98
N ASP A 99 -1.96 -3.56 2.81
CA ASP A 99 -0.63 -3.20 3.29
C ASP A 99 -0.01 -4.37 4.06
N LEU A 100 -0.74 -4.98 5.01
CA LEU A 100 -0.29 -6.17 5.73
C LEU A 100 0.13 -7.30 4.78
N SER A 101 -0.60 -7.50 3.69
CA SER A 101 -0.31 -8.56 2.73
C SER A 101 0.94 -8.26 1.90
N VAL A 102 1.16 -7.00 1.54
CA VAL A 102 2.40 -6.54 0.89
C VAL A 102 3.59 -6.75 1.84
N GLU A 103 3.47 -6.34 3.10
CA GLU A 103 4.56 -6.49 4.08
C GLU A 103 4.89 -7.95 4.40
N LEU A 104 3.88 -8.81 4.45
CA LEU A 104 4.09 -10.25 4.61
C LEU A 104 4.88 -10.85 3.44
N VAL A 105 4.65 -10.40 2.20
CA VAL A 105 5.42 -10.86 1.04
C VAL A 105 6.90 -10.48 1.20
N LEU A 106 7.19 -9.28 1.69
CA LEU A 106 8.55 -8.82 1.92
C LEU A 106 9.23 -9.56 3.07
N ALA A 107 8.54 -9.70 4.19
CA ALA A 107 9.04 -10.44 5.35
C ALA A 107 9.36 -11.90 4.99
N LEU A 108 8.49 -12.58 4.24
CA LEU A 108 8.74 -13.96 3.81
C LEU A 108 9.97 -14.08 2.91
N ARG A 109 10.23 -13.07 2.06
CA ARG A 109 11.44 -13.03 1.22
C ARG A 109 12.69 -12.85 2.07
N VAL A 110 12.68 -11.92 3.01
CA VAL A 110 13.80 -11.71 3.94
C VAL A 110 14.04 -12.97 4.77
N TYR A 111 12.98 -13.60 5.28
CA TYR A 111 13.07 -14.85 6.02
C TYR A 111 13.77 -15.95 5.21
N ALA A 112 13.39 -16.11 3.93
CA ALA A 112 14.01 -17.08 3.03
C ALA A 112 15.49 -16.75 2.71
N LEU A 113 15.84 -15.47 2.49
CA LEU A 113 17.21 -15.02 2.23
C LEU A 113 18.15 -15.28 3.41
N TYR A 114 17.63 -15.24 4.63
CA TYR A 114 18.36 -15.54 5.86
C TYR A 114 18.32 -17.04 6.21
N GLY A 115 17.96 -17.91 5.26
CA GLY A 115 17.97 -19.36 5.42
C GLY A 115 16.96 -19.88 6.44
N SER A 116 15.83 -19.18 6.61
CA SER A 116 14.76 -19.55 7.55
C SER A 116 15.25 -19.67 9.01
N SER A 117 16.20 -18.83 9.40
CA SER A 117 16.72 -18.81 10.78
C SER A 117 15.64 -18.37 11.77
N LYS A 118 15.48 -19.12 12.87
CA LYS A 118 14.50 -18.78 13.93
C LYS A 118 14.70 -17.37 14.50
N LYS A 119 15.95 -16.88 14.56
CA LYS A 119 16.28 -15.54 15.06
C LYS A 119 15.67 -14.44 14.20
N ILE A 120 15.84 -14.53 12.88
CA ILE A 120 15.25 -13.56 11.95
C ILE A 120 13.72 -13.72 11.92
N GLY A 121 13.20 -14.95 12.06
CA GLY A 121 11.76 -15.20 12.12
C GLY A 121 11.10 -14.50 13.30
N VAL A 122 11.66 -14.62 14.51
CA VAL A 122 11.16 -13.91 15.71
C VAL A 122 11.24 -12.40 15.51
N PHE A 123 12.35 -11.88 14.98
CA PHE A 123 12.50 -10.45 14.68
C PHE A 123 11.40 -9.95 13.72
N LEU A 124 11.15 -10.67 12.62
CA LEU A 124 10.13 -10.31 11.64
C LEU A 124 8.71 -10.37 12.21
N ILE A 125 8.41 -11.36 13.07
CA ILE A 125 7.11 -11.47 13.74
C ILE A 125 6.89 -10.27 14.66
N VAL A 126 7.87 -9.90 15.47
CA VAL A 126 7.79 -8.72 16.35
C VAL A 126 7.60 -7.45 15.53
N LEU A 127 8.31 -7.32 14.41
CA LEU A 127 8.21 -6.16 13.54
C LEU A 127 6.83 -6.06 12.87
N ILE A 128 6.28 -7.18 12.37
CA ILE A 128 4.92 -7.24 11.81
C ILE A 128 3.87 -6.94 12.88
N ALA A 129 4.03 -7.46 14.10
CA ALA A 129 3.11 -7.19 15.20
C ALA A 129 3.10 -5.70 15.56
N GLY A 130 4.27 -5.05 15.60
CA GLY A 130 4.40 -3.60 15.79
C GLY A 130 3.75 -2.81 14.65
N PHE A 131 4.05 -3.18 13.41
CA PHE A 131 3.44 -2.60 12.21
C PHE A 131 1.90 -2.68 12.27
N LEU A 132 1.35 -3.88 12.51
CA LEU A 132 -0.09 -4.10 12.58
C LEU A 132 -0.72 -3.31 13.73
N GLY A 133 -0.04 -3.23 14.87
CA GLY A 133 -0.46 -2.40 16.00
C GLY A 133 -0.64 -0.94 15.62
N VAL A 134 0.32 -0.37 14.89
CA VAL A 134 0.22 1.01 14.37
C VAL A 134 -0.91 1.12 13.35
N MET A 135 -0.98 0.21 12.38
CA MET A 135 -1.98 0.24 11.31
C MET A 135 -3.41 0.10 11.82
N VAL A 136 -3.63 -0.57 12.96
CA VAL A 136 -4.95 -0.65 13.61
C VAL A 136 -5.20 0.55 14.54
N ALA A 137 -4.20 1.00 15.28
CA ALA A 137 -4.37 2.09 16.24
C ALA A 137 -4.64 3.44 15.55
N VAL A 138 -3.97 3.75 14.44
CA VAL A 138 -4.08 5.06 13.80
C VAL A 138 -5.49 5.32 13.25
N PRO A 139 -6.16 4.41 12.52
CA PRO A 139 -7.55 4.58 12.08
C PRO A 139 -8.56 4.81 13.20
N ILE A 140 -8.31 4.23 14.38
CA ILE A 140 -9.18 4.38 15.54
C ILE A 140 -8.95 5.74 16.22
N LEU A 141 -7.68 6.13 16.38
CA LEU A 141 -7.29 7.25 17.23
C LEU A 141 -7.19 8.58 16.50
N ALA A 142 -6.81 8.58 15.22
CA ALA A 142 -6.37 9.78 14.50
C ALA A 142 -7.07 10.03 13.16
N PHE A 143 -7.86 9.09 12.64
CA PHE A 143 -8.68 9.36 11.45
C PHE A 143 -10.01 10.02 11.80
N ASP A 144 -10.37 11.03 11.02
CA ASP A 144 -11.65 11.73 11.06
C ASP A 144 -12.10 12.11 9.63
N TYR A 145 -13.18 12.87 9.53
CA TYR A 145 -13.67 13.42 8.26
C TYR A 145 -13.66 14.95 8.25
N THR A 146 -13.53 15.53 7.06
CA THR A 146 -13.62 16.99 6.86
C THR A 146 -15.09 17.41 6.88
N ARG A 147 -15.44 18.42 7.70
CA ARG A 147 -16.80 18.98 7.72
C ARG A 147 -17.00 19.92 6.53
N LEU A 148 -18.05 19.67 5.77
CA LEU A 148 -18.42 20.46 4.60
C LEU A 148 -19.39 21.59 4.97
N PRO A 149 -19.38 22.72 4.22
CA PRO A 149 -20.31 23.83 4.46
C PRO A 149 -21.77 23.45 4.13
N SER A 150 -21.97 22.52 3.19
CA SER A 150 -23.28 22.00 2.81
C SER A 150 -23.21 20.50 2.53
N TRP A 151 -24.23 19.78 2.97
CA TRP A 151 -24.44 18.36 2.68
C TRP A 151 -25.75 18.19 1.88
N PRO A 152 -25.89 17.15 1.03
CA PRO A 152 -24.97 16.03 0.81
C PRO A 152 -23.76 16.37 -0.07
N GLY A 153 -22.65 15.65 0.12
CA GLY A 153 -21.38 15.93 -0.57
C GLY A 153 -20.35 14.78 -0.42
N PRO A 154 -19.12 14.94 -0.93
CA PRO A 154 -18.09 13.91 -0.85
C PRO A 154 -17.60 13.72 0.60
N CYS A 155 -17.32 12.48 0.99
CA CYS A 155 -16.80 12.21 2.32
C CYS A 155 -15.27 12.16 2.31
N ILE A 156 -14.62 13.23 2.76
CA ILE A 156 -13.16 13.38 2.71
C ILE A 156 -12.53 12.99 4.03
N VAL A 157 -11.56 12.10 3.98
CA VAL A 157 -10.75 11.66 5.13
C VAL A 157 -9.76 12.75 5.54
N THR A 158 -9.68 13.05 6.84
CA THR A 158 -8.69 13.98 7.42
C THR A 158 -8.08 13.40 8.70
N GLY A 159 -7.00 14.02 9.16
CA GLY A 159 -6.39 13.72 10.45
C GLY A 159 -7.02 14.54 11.58
N LYS A 160 -7.15 13.92 12.75
CA LYS A 160 -7.43 14.64 14.00
C LYS A 160 -6.31 14.43 15.01
N ALA A 161 -6.23 15.37 15.95
CA ALA A 161 -5.37 15.20 17.12
C ALA A 161 -5.82 13.99 17.94
N SER A 162 -4.84 13.21 18.40
CA SER A 162 -5.05 12.03 19.22
C SER A 162 -4.23 12.12 20.50
N ILE A 163 -4.49 11.20 21.44
CA ILE A 163 -3.68 11.04 22.66
C ILE A 163 -2.20 10.73 22.36
N ALA A 164 -1.90 10.20 21.17
CA ALA A 164 -0.53 9.89 20.73
C ALA A 164 0.16 11.08 20.02
N GLY A 165 -0.56 12.20 19.85
CA GLY A 165 -0.04 13.42 19.22
C GLY A 165 -1.00 14.01 18.18
N SER A 166 -0.77 15.28 17.84
CA SER A 166 -1.60 16.06 16.92
C SER A 166 -1.53 15.57 15.47
N LYS A 167 -0.41 14.95 15.07
CA LYS A 167 -0.19 14.43 13.70
C LYS A 167 0.01 12.91 13.67
N PHE A 168 -0.61 12.18 14.60
CA PHE A 168 -0.46 10.72 14.68
C PHE A 168 -0.93 9.99 13.41
N ILE A 169 -1.81 10.59 12.59
CA ILE A 169 -2.21 10.06 11.29
C ILE A 169 -1.04 9.78 10.35
N ILE A 170 0.05 10.55 10.45
CA ILE A 170 1.27 10.37 9.66
C ILE A 170 1.87 8.98 9.89
N ALA A 171 1.71 8.40 11.09
CA ALA A 171 2.22 7.08 11.41
C ALA A 171 1.62 5.97 10.52
N PHE A 172 0.41 6.17 9.97
CA PHE A 172 -0.21 5.21 9.04
C PHE A 172 0.61 5.03 7.76
N TYR A 173 1.25 6.08 7.26
CA TYR A 173 2.07 6.04 6.04
C TYR A 173 3.56 5.90 6.34
N ALA A 174 4.01 6.45 7.46
CA ALA A 174 5.39 6.32 7.90
C ALA A 174 5.74 4.88 8.35
N SER A 175 4.76 4.12 8.87
CA SER A 175 4.96 2.74 9.32
C SER A 175 5.31 1.78 8.17
N PRO A 176 4.52 1.68 7.08
CA PRO A 176 4.91 0.92 5.88
C PRO A 176 6.26 1.37 5.32
N MET A 177 6.47 2.69 5.21
CA MET A 177 7.75 3.26 4.74
C MET A 177 8.95 2.78 5.57
N ALA A 178 8.82 2.78 6.91
CA ALA A 178 9.88 2.30 7.79
C ALA A 178 10.10 0.79 7.65
N PHE A 179 9.02 0.01 7.52
CA PHE A 179 9.10 -1.43 7.31
C PHE A 179 9.82 -1.76 6.00
N ASP A 180 9.44 -1.12 4.90
CA ASP A 180 10.05 -1.24 3.58
C ASP A 180 11.55 -0.96 3.62
N ILE A 181 11.96 0.13 4.28
CA ILE A 181 13.37 0.51 4.44
C ILE A 181 14.14 -0.58 5.20
N ILE A 182 13.58 -1.10 6.30
CA ILE A 182 14.22 -2.15 7.10
C ILE A 182 14.35 -3.44 6.27
N MET A 183 13.28 -3.87 5.59
CA MET A 183 13.31 -5.08 4.75
C MET A 183 14.31 -4.96 3.61
N THR A 184 14.36 -3.78 2.98
CA THR A 184 15.29 -3.48 1.90
C THR A 184 16.73 -3.49 2.42
N ALA A 185 17.00 -2.86 3.55
CA ALA A 185 18.33 -2.85 4.17
C ALA A 185 18.81 -4.26 4.51
N LEU A 186 17.95 -5.10 5.10
CA LEU A 186 18.27 -6.50 5.39
C LEU A 186 18.54 -7.31 4.12
N THR A 187 17.73 -7.10 3.07
CA THR A 187 17.90 -7.75 1.77
C THR A 187 19.25 -7.38 1.15
N VAL A 188 19.56 -6.08 1.06
CA VAL A 188 20.82 -5.58 0.50
C VAL A 188 22.01 -6.08 1.31
N TYR A 189 21.95 -5.97 2.64
CA TYR A 189 23.01 -6.44 3.52
C TYR A 189 23.32 -7.93 3.29
N LYS A 190 22.28 -8.77 3.24
CA LYS A 190 22.47 -10.22 3.08
C LYS A 190 23.10 -10.58 1.75
N VAL A 191 22.75 -9.87 0.69
CA VAL A 191 23.30 -10.09 -0.65
C VAL A 191 24.74 -9.62 -0.75
N MET A 192 25.06 -8.47 -0.14
CA MET A 192 26.44 -8.00 -0.04
C MET A 192 27.32 -8.96 0.76
N ASP A 193 26.84 -9.48 1.88
CA ASP A 193 27.54 -10.50 2.68
C ASP A 193 27.79 -11.78 1.87
N HIS A 194 26.78 -12.26 1.13
CA HIS A 194 26.93 -13.43 0.27
C HIS A 194 27.96 -13.22 -0.85
N ASN A 195 27.92 -12.07 -1.54
CA ASN A 195 28.87 -11.74 -2.59
C ASN A 195 30.30 -11.59 -2.04
N ARG A 196 30.47 -11.00 -0.86
CA ARG A 196 31.77 -10.87 -0.18
C ARG A 196 32.38 -12.22 0.18
N ARG A 197 31.56 -13.22 0.50
CA ARG A 197 32.02 -14.60 0.81
C ARG A 197 32.29 -15.45 -0.43
N GLY A 198 32.39 -14.84 -1.61
CA GLY A 198 32.67 -15.54 -2.87
C GLY A 198 31.44 -16.19 -3.52
N GLY A 199 30.24 -16.01 -2.95
CA GLY A 199 29.00 -16.45 -3.56
C GLY A 199 28.54 -15.45 -4.62
N SER A 200 28.96 -15.61 -5.88
CA SER A 200 28.38 -14.83 -6.98
C SER A 200 27.22 -15.59 -7.61
N SER A 201 26.01 -15.30 -7.13
CA SER A 201 24.77 -15.77 -7.76
C SER A 201 24.22 -14.64 -8.61
N SER A 202 24.39 -14.72 -9.94
CA SER A 202 23.78 -13.79 -10.91
C SER A 202 22.27 -13.61 -10.64
N LEU A 203 21.61 -14.69 -10.21
CA LEU A 203 20.19 -14.69 -9.85
C LEU A 203 19.89 -13.86 -8.59
N MET A 204 20.69 -13.98 -7.53
CA MET A 204 20.45 -13.23 -6.30
C MET A 204 20.65 -11.72 -6.53
N ASN A 205 21.64 -11.36 -7.33
CA ASN A 205 21.86 -9.96 -7.74
C ASN A 205 20.74 -9.44 -8.64
N LEU A 206 20.22 -10.24 -9.58
CA LEU A 206 19.09 -9.85 -10.43
C LEU A 206 17.81 -9.63 -9.62
N ILE A 207 17.49 -10.56 -8.70
CA ILE A 207 16.30 -10.48 -7.83
C ILE A 207 16.33 -9.21 -6.96
N VAL A 208 17.50 -8.87 -6.43
CA VAL A 208 17.66 -7.67 -5.60
C VAL A 208 17.59 -6.42 -6.46
N ARG A 209 18.29 -6.37 -7.58
CA ARG A 209 18.27 -5.22 -8.48
C ARG A 209 16.85 -4.90 -8.94
N ASP A 210 16.14 -5.93 -9.40
CA ASP A 210 14.78 -5.75 -9.89
C ASP A 210 13.84 -5.43 -8.72
N GLY A 211 14.02 -6.07 -7.56
CA GLY A 211 13.27 -5.78 -6.33
C GLY A 211 13.43 -4.34 -5.81
N LEU A 212 14.65 -3.80 -5.82
CA LEU A 212 15.00 -2.44 -5.37
C LEU A 212 14.20 -1.36 -6.08
N LEU A 213 13.92 -1.50 -7.37
CA LEU A 213 13.10 -0.54 -8.09
C LEU A 213 11.66 -0.48 -7.57
N TYR A 214 11.05 -1.64 -7.25
CA TYR A 214 9.73 -1.69 -6.63
C TYR A 214 9.75 -1.05 -5.24
N PHE A 215 10.80 -1.33 -4.45
CA PHE A 215 10.96 -0.76 -3.12
C PHE A 215 11.08 0.77 -3.15
N PHE A 216 11.93 1.32 -4.02
CA PHE A 216 12.06 2.77 -4.16
C PHE A 216 10.74 3.43 -4.58
N ALA A 217 9.97 2.79 -5.46
CA ALA A 217 8.67 3.30 -5.86
C ALA A 217 7.65 3.32 -4.70
N ILE A 218 7.52 2.22 -3.94
CA ILE A 218 6.59 2.13 -2.79
C ILE A 218 6.97 3.12 -1.68
N THR A 219 8.25 3.15 -1.30
CA THR A 219 8.76 4.10 -0.29
C THR A 219 8.52 5.55 -0.71
N SER A 220 8.67 5.87 -1.99
CA SER A 220 8.40 7.23 -2.52
C SER A 220 6.92 7.59 -2.43
N LEU A 221 6.02 6.66 -2.73
CA LEU A 221 4.57 6.87 -2.60
C LEU A 221 4.16 7.10 -1.14
N ASN A 222 4.71 6.33 -0.20
CA ASN A 222 4.48 6.52 1.23
C ASN A 222 5.05 7.85 1.73
N LEU A 223 6.23 8.25 1.26
CA LEU A 223 6.81 9.56 1.55
C LEU A 223 5.93 10.70 1.04
N LEU A 224 5.38 10.58 -0.18
CA LEU A 224 4.43 11.57 -0.70
C LEU A 224 3.20 11.68 0.19
N ASN A 225 2.61 10.57 0.65
CA ASN A 225 1.50 10.63 1.61
C ASN A 225 1.89 11.37 2.90
N VAL A 226 3.06 11.07 3.46
CA VAL A 226 3.57 11.79 4.64
C VAL A 226 3.64 13.30 4.37
N ILE A 227 4.17 13.71 3.21
CA ILE A 227 4.26 15.11 2.80
C ILE A 227 2.87 15.76 2.69
N PHE A 228 1.90 15.07 2.08
CA PHE A 228 0.52 15.55 1.96
C PHE A 228 -0.15 15.71 3.34
N PHE A 229 0.01 14.76 4.26
CA PHE A 229 -0.56 14.84 5.61
C PHE A 229 0.13 15.86 6.54
N ILE A 230 1.29 16.40 6.14
CA ILE A 230 1.93 17.52 6.84
C ILE A 230 1.26 18.86 6.47
N GLN A 231 0.63 18.94 5.28
CA GLN A 231 0.02 20.16 4.75
C GLN A 231 -1.12 20.68 5.63
N PRO A 232 -1.27 22.02 5.75
CA PRO A 232 -2.34 22.63 6.54
C PRO A 232 -3.72 22.50 5.88
N ASN A 233 -3.78 22.31 4.56
CA ASN A 233 -5.05 22.15 3.85
C ASN A 233 -5.54 20.71 3.97
N GLU A 234 -6.55 20.49 4.81
CA GLU A 234 -7.15 19.17 5.07
C GLU A 234 -7.74 18.51 3.82
N LEU A 235 -8.20 19.31 2.84
CA LEU A 235 -8.83 18.80 1.62
C LEU A 235 -7.87 18.04 0.71
N ILE A 236 -6.57 18.33 0.77
CA ILE A 236 -5.55 17.72 -0.08
C ILE A 236 -4.77 16.60 0.61
N GLN A 237 -4.94 16.40 1.93
CA GLN A 237 -4.12 15.45 2.69
C GLN A 237 -4.29 14.01 2.20
N ALA A 238 -5.53 13.61 1.89
CA ALA A 238 -5.84 12.23 1.49
C ALA A 238 -5.75 11.98 -0.02
N ILE A 239 -5.43 12.99 -0.84
CA ILE A 239 -5.53 12.87 -2.31
C ILE A 239 -4.65 11.77 -2.89
N ASN A 240 -3.47 11.56 -2.30
CA ASN A 240 -2.48 10.59 -2.79
C ASN A 240 -2.70 9.17 -2.24
N ALA A 241 -3.53 9.00 -1.21
CA ALA A 241 -3.69 7.72 -0.52
C ALA A 241 -4.23 6.60 -1.46
N PRO A 242 -5.26 6.83 -2.30
CA PRO A 242 -5.73 5.81 -3.25
C PRO A 242 -4.64 5.37 -4.23
N MET A 243 -3.89 6.32 -4.81
CA MET A 243 -2.81 6.02 -5.74
C MET A 243 -1.74 5.16 -5.08
N SER A 244 -1.34 5.53 -3.86
CA SER A 244 -0.30 4.82 -3.11
C SER A 244 -0.66 3.35 -2.88
N ILE A 245 -1.90 3.07 -2.45
CA ILE A 245 -2.38 1.70 -2.22
C ILE A 245 -2.47 0.93 -3.54
N GLN A 246 -3.06 1.54 -4.57
CA GLN A 246 -3.26 0.90 -5.87
C GLN A 246 -1.92 0.54 -6.54
N ILE A 247 -0.97 1.49 -6.60
CA ILE A 247 0.34 1.22 -7.22
C ILE A 247 1.15 0.23 -6.39
N SER A 248 1.13 0.33 -5.05
CA SER A 248 1.82 -0.65 -4.19
C SER A 248 1.32 -2.08 -4.42
N SER A 249 0.01 -2.26 -4.61
CA SER A 249 -0.58 -3.56 -4.94
C SER A 249 -0.10 -4.10 -6.29
N VAL A 250 -0.04 -3.25 -7.33
CA VAL A 250 0.44 -3.60 -8.68
C VAL A 250 1.90 -4.02 -8.63
N LEU A 251 2.72 -3.20 -7.97
CA LEU A 251 4.15 -3.45 -7.81
C LEU A 251 4.40 -4.77 -7.07
N CYS A 252 3.65 -5.03 -5.99
CA CYS A 252 3.72 -6.30 -5.25
C CYS A 252 3.34 -7.50 -6.15
N CYS A 253 2.23 -7.42 -6.88
CA CYS A 253 1.80 -8.48 -7.80
C CYS A 253 2.82 -8.76 -8.90
N ARG A 254 3.32 -7.73 -9.59
CA ARG A 254 4.36 -7.86 -10.62
C ARG A 254 5.64 -8.47 -10.07
N LEU A 255 6.04 -8.03 -8.89
CA LEU A 255 7.22 -8.55 -8.22
C LEU A 255 7.08 -10.05 -7.88
N ILE A 256 5.89 -10.54 -7.54
CA ILE A 256 5.64 -11.99 -7.32
C ILE A 256 5.67 -12.75 -8.66
N LEU A 257 4.98 -12.24 -9.69
CA LEU A 257 4.90 -12.88 -11.01
C LEU A 257 6.29 -12.99 -11.67
N ASN A 258 7.10 -11.93 -11.60
CA ASN A 258 8.45 -11.90 -12.16
C ASN A 258 9.36 -12.93 -11.47
N LEU A 259 9.30 -13.05 -10.14
CA LEU A 259 10.05 -14.08 -9.42
C LEU A 259 9.64 -15.50 -9.81
N ARG A 260 8.34 -15.76 -9.95
CA ARG A 260 7.85 -17.09 -10.36
C ARG A 260 8.29 -17.44 -11.77
N THR A 261 8.20 -16.47 -12.69
CA THR A 261 8.65 -16.65 -14.08
C THR A 261 10.15 -16.98 -14.14
N ALA A 262 10.98 -16.26 -13.37
CA ALA A 262 12.41 -16.51 -13.29
C ALA A 262 12.74 -17.91 -12.73
N ASN A 263 11.93 -18.42 -11.81
CA ASN A 263 12.09 -19.77 -11.26
C ASN A 263 11.62 -20.87 -12.22
N GLU A 264 10.58 -20.63 -13.03
CA GLU A 264 10.09 -21.59 -14.03
C GLU A 264 11.04 -21.73 -15.22
N ALA A 265 11.66 -20.65 -15.69
CA ALA A 265 12.65 -20.67 -16.78
C ALA A 265 13.90 -21.52 -16.48
N LYS A 266 14.06 -21.98 -15.23
CA LYS A 266 15.15 -22.87 -14.79
C LYS A 266 14.82 -24.36 -14.80
N LYS A 267 13.55 -24.74 -14.96
CA LYS A 267 13.13 -26.14 -15.05
C LYS A 267 13.06 -26.59 -16.49
#